data_AF-A0A1H7UI46-F1
#
_entry.id   AF-A0A1H7UI46-F1
#
_cell.length_a   1.000
_cell.length_b   1.000
_cell.length_c   1.000
_cell.angle_alpha   90.00
_cell.angle_beta   90.00
_cell.angle_gamma   90.00
#
_symmetry.space_group_name_H-M   'P 1'
#
loop_
_entity.id
_entity.type
_entity.pdbx_description
1 polymer ?
#
loop_
_entity_poly.entity_id
_entity_poly.type
_entity_poly.pdbx_seq_one_letter_code
_entity_poly.pdbx_strand_id
1 'polypeptide(L)'
;MERERFFYILNYIKTNARSIQDNCRKFYDYMHRDNAYVIPDIKAASRIIFQKEGFKFLHIPMKSHEIGAFQLALNGNKYLVMNSSMSLANNNFAVAHELYHLIIQNTKNENGAEFYLNNYEENDDEMMANAFAGAIMMPAEDFISTASMLRDVNDASERMDDYYLEKMLEVLTLMEYYKTTYMSVVIRAYELGVFDRGDSKLIDFFLEHNDEKVLMEIFKGLESKLGTESIMEATYEDDFGSLLEDAKKQGQEYLKLGLITEEDLEYRINGMENAYESIKEGMHGGH
;
A
#
# COMPACT_ATOMS: atom_id res chain seq x y z
N MET A 1 6.51 -2.77 15.11
CA MET A 1 5.11 -2.65 15.57
C MET A 1 5.05 -3.12 17.00
N GLU A 2 4.42 -2.39 17.91
CA GLU A 2 4.27 -2.82 19.30
C GLU A 2 3.30 -4.00 19.44
N ARG A 3 3.57 -4.89 20.39
CA ARG A 3 2.78 -6.11 20.63
C ARG A 3 1.31 -5.81 20.94
N GLU A 4 1.04 -4.78 21.74
CA GLU A 4 -0.33 -4.36 22.08
C GLU A 4 -1.12 -3.97 20.83
N ARG A 5 -0.49 -3.20 19.93
CA ARG A 5 -1.07 -2.81 18.64
C ARG A 5 -1.36 -4.01 17.75
N PHE A 6 -0.45 -4.98 17.70
CA PHE A 6 -0.65 -6.22 16.94
C PHE A 6 -1.92 -6.97 17.40
N PHE A 7 -2.10 -7.16 18.72
CA PHE A 7 -3.31 -7.81 19.24
C PHE A 7 -4.56 -6.96 19.07
N TYR A 8 -4.45 -5.64 19.17
CA TYR A 8 -5.55 -4.73 18.90
C TYR A 8 -6.07 -4.90 17.47
N ILE A 9 -5.18 -4.94 16.47
CA ILE A 9 -5.52 -5.19 15.06
C ILE A 9 -6.19 -6.56 14.90
N LEU A 10 -5.61 -7.63 15.47
CA LEU A 10 -6.19 -8.98 15.36
C LEU A 10 -7.58 -9.10 16.01
N ASN A 11 -7.81 -8.38 17.11
CA ASN A 11 -9.11 -8.35 17.79
C ASN A 11 -10.12 -7.51 17.01
N TYR A 12 -9.69 -6.40 16.43
CA TYR A 12 -10.49 -5.57 15.54
C TYR A 12 -11.00 -6.38 14.35
N ILE A 13 -10.09 -7.04 13.63
CA ILE A 13 -10.43 -7.87 12.47
C ILE A 13 -11.43 -8.96 12.86
N LYS A 14 -11.19 -9.66 13.97
CA LYS A 14 -12.09 -10.70 14.48
C LYS A 14 -13.49 -10.16 14.79
N THR A 15 -13.57 -8.99 15.42
CA THR A 15 -14.85 -8.37 15.82
C THR A 15 -15.62 -7.85 14.61
N ASN A 16 -14.91 -7.40 13.58
CA ASN A 16 -15.46 -6.80 12.37
C ASN A 16 -15.49 -7.74 11.16
N ALA A 17 -15.24 -9.04 11.34
CA ALA A 17 -15.06 -10.01 10.25
C ALA A 17 -16.20 -10.00 9.22
N ARG A 18 -17.46 -9.85 9.68
CA ARG A 18 -18.62 -9.77 8.79
C ARG A 18 -18.61 -8.51 7.93
N SER A 19 -18.33 -7.36 8.53
CA SER A 19 -18.25 -6.08 7.82
C SER A 19 -17.12 -6.09 6.78
N ILE A 20 -15.96 -6.64 7.15
CA ILE A 20 -14.83 -6.82 6.23
C ILE A 20 -15.25 -7.71 5.05
N GLN A 21 -15.88 -8.86 5.31
CA GLN A 21 -16.35 -9.76 4.26
C GLN A 21 -17.38 -9.09 3.33
N ASP A 22 -18.32 -8.32 3.88
CA ASP A 22 -19.33 -7.60 3.10
C ASP A 22 -18.66 -6.52 2.23
N ASN A 23 -17.63 -5.83 2.73
CA ASN A 23 -16.85 -4.85 1.96
C ASN A 23 -16.01 -5.50 0.86
N CYS A 24 -15.35 -6.62 1.13
CA CYS A 24 -14.67 -7.41 0.10
C CYS A 24 -15.64 -7.86 -1.00
N ARG A 25 -16.86 -8.28 -0.64
CA ARG A 25 -17.88 -8.66 -1.63
C ARG A 25 -18.26 -7.47 -2.53
N LYS A 26 -18.53 -6.30 -1.95
CA LYS A 26 -18.81 -5.08 -2.73
C LYS A 26 -17.67 -4.74 -3.69
N PHE A 27 -16.42 -4.94 -3.28
CA PHE A 27 -15.25 -4.76 -4.14
C PHE A 27 -15.24 -5.75 -5.31
N TYR A 28 -15.42 -7.05 -5.06
CA TYR A 28 -15.46 -8.04 -6.14
C TYR A 28 -16.68 -7.85 -7.06
N ASP A 29 -17.83 -7.46 -6.53
CA ASP A 29 -19.01 -7.07 -7.31
C ASP A 29 -18.71 -5.87 -8.22
N TYR A 30 -18.00 -4.85 -7.70
CA TYR A 30 -17.54 -3.69 -8.48
C TYR A 30 -16.60 -4.11 -9.63
N MET A 31 -15.79 -5.14 -9.39
CA MET A 31 -14.88 -5.74 -10.38
C MET A 31 -15.57 -6.74 -11.33
N HIS A 32 -16.90 -6.92 -11.20
CA HIS A 32 -17.67 -7.92 -11.95
C HIS A 32 -17.15 -9.35 -11.76
N ARG A 33 -16.86 -9.72 -10.51
CA ARG A 33 -16.35 -11.03 -10.11
C ARG A 33 -17.24 -11.62 -9.02
N ASP A 34 -17.65 -12.87 -9.23
CA ASP A 34 -18.47 -13.60 -8.27
C ASP A 34 -17.66 -14.16 -7.09
N ASN A 35 -16.35 -14.35 -7.27
CA ASN A 35 -15.48 -14.97 -6.29
C ASN A 35 -14.22 -14.13 -6.05
N ALA A 36 -13.70 -14.22 -4.82
CA ALA A 36 -12.42 -13.64 -4.47
C ALA A 36 -11.28 -14.31 -5.25
N TYR A 37 -10.29 -13.52 -5.66
CA TYR A 37 -9.12 -14.01 -6.38
C TYR A 37 -7.92 -13.11 -6.12
N VAL A 38 -6.71 -13.66 -6.29
CA VAL A 38 -5.47 -12.89 -6.18
C VAL A 38 -5.36 -11.97 -7.38
N ILE A 39 -5.21 -10.67 -7.13
CA ILE A 39 -5.01 -9.67 -8.18
C ILE A 39 -3.50 -9.58 -8.45
N PRO A 40 -2.99 -10.06 -9.61
CA PRO A 40 -1.55 -10.19 -9.81
C PRO A 40 -0.80 -8.85 -9.83
N ASP A 41 -1.46 -7.80 -10.34
CA ASP A 41 -0.95 -6.43 -10.35
C ASP A 41 -2.05 -5.49 -9.81
N ILE A 42 -2.04 -5.30 -8.50
CA ILE A 42 -3.02 -4.44 -7.83
C ILE A 42 -2.88 -2.98 -8.27
N LYS A 43 -1.68 -2.49 -8.61
CA LYS A 43 -1.48 -1.11 -9.07
C LYS A 43 -2.11 -0.89 -10.42
N ALA A 44 -1.91 -1.80 -11.37
CA ALA A 44 -2.54 -1.70 -12.69
C ALA A 44 -4.08 -1.78 -12.58
N ALA A 45 -4.60 -2.71 -11.77
CA ALA A 45 -6.03 -2.82 -11.52
C ALA A 45 -6.60 -1.54 -10.88
N SER A 46 -5.96 -1.04 -9.82
CA SER A 46 -6.34 0.20 -9.15
C SER A 46 -6.30 1.39 -10.10
N ARG A 47 -5.26 1.52 -10.93
CA ARG A 47 -5.16 2.61 -11.92
C ARG A 47 -6.38 2.65 -12.83
N ILE A 48 -6.85 1.50 -13.33
CA ILE A 48 -8.06 1.41 -14.16
C ILE A 48 -9.30 1.85 -13.37
N ILE A 49 -9.45 1.39 -12.13
CA ILE A 49 -10.59 1.71 -11.27
C ILE A 49 -10.63 3.22 -10.96
N PHE A 50 -9.51 3.79 -10.51
CA PHE A 50 -9.40 5.21 -10.18
C PHE A 50 -9.63 6.10 -11.41
N GLN A 51 -9.08 5.74 -12.57
CA GLN A 51 -9.31 6.47 -13.82
C GLN A 51 -10.79 6.46 -14.24
N LYS A 52 -11.49 5.32 -14.07
CA LYS A 52 -12.94 5.22 -14.31
C LYS A 52 -13.73 6.18 -13.43
N GLU A 53 -13.27 6.44 -12.20
CA GLU A 53 -13.88 7.39 -11.27
C GLU A 53 -13.34 8.84 -11.43
N GLY A 54 -12.56 9.10 -12.47
CA GLY A 54 -12.08 10.44 -12.85
C GLY A 54 -10.82 10.91 -12.10
N PHE A 55 -10.09 9.99 -11.44
CA PHE A 55 -8.82 10.31 -10.81
C PHE A 55 -7.66 10.31 -11.81
N LYS A 56 -6.74 11.25 -11.61
CA LYS A 56 -5.40 11.24 -12.21
C LYS A 56 -4.45 10.53 -11.25
N PHE A 57 -3.57 9.70 -11.78
CA PHE A 57 -2.57 8.98 -11.00
C PHE A 57 -1.27 9.80 -11.03
N LEU A 58 -0.68 10.09 -9.88
CA LEU A 58 0.57 10.83 -9.75
C LEU A 58 1.55 10.08 -8.85
N HIS A 59 2.78 9.94 -9.31
CA HIS A 59 3.89 9.45 -8.50
C HIS A 59 4.75 10.63 -8.10
N ILE A 60 5.01 10.75 -6.80
CA ILE A 60 5.91 11.77 -6.26
C ILE A 60 6.83 11.04 -5.26
N PRO A 61 8.15 11.16 -5.36
CA PRO A 61 9.04 10.58 -4.37
C PRO A 61 9.00 11.49 -3.14
N MET A 62 8.29 11.12 -2.08
CA MET A 62 8.09 11.96 -0.89
C MET A 62 9.05 11.58 0.24
N LYS A 63 9.44 12.56 1.06
CA LYS A 63 10.27 12.35 2.28
C LYS A 63 9.55 11.55 3.37
N SER A 64 8.22 11.53 3.34
CA SER A 64 7.44 10.83 4.37
C SER A 64 7.60 9.33 4.22
N HIS A 65 7.84 8.64 5.33
CA HIS A 65 7.84 7.17 5.38
C HIS A 65 6.51 6.61 5.92
N GLU A 66 5.56 7.48 6.27
CA GLU A 66 4.26 7.09 6.83
C GLU A 66 3.14 7.08 5.77
N ILE A 67 3.30 7.87 4.71
CA ILE A 67 2.29 8.03 3.66
C ILE A 67 2.74 7.25 2.42
N GLY A 68 2.05 6.13 2.13
CA GLY A 68 2.29 5.34 0.92
C GLY A 68 1.49 5.78 -0.29
N ALA A 69 0.25 6.21 -0.06
CA ALA A 69 -0.64 6.75 -1.07
C ALA A 69 -1.69 7.64 -0.38
N PHE A 70 -2.34 8.54 -1.12
CA PHE A 70 -3.52 9.24 -0.63
C PHE A 70 -4.36 9.82 -1.77
N GLN A 71 -5.65 10.01 -1.50
CA GLN A 71 -6.56 10.72 -2.39
C GLN A 71 -6.57 12.24 -2.11
N LEU A 72 -6.51 13.03 -3.18
CA LEU A 72 -6.55 14.49 -3.14
C LEU A 72 -7.62 15.02 -4.10
N ALA A 73 -8.58 15.80 -3.59
CA ALA A 73 -9.59 16.47 -4.39
C ALA A 73 -9.37 17.99 -4.36
N LEU A 74 -8.88 18.55 -5.46
CA LEU A 74 -8.54 19.98 -5.54
C LEU A 74 -9.17 20.62 -6.76
N ASN A 75 -9.97 21.69 -6.55
CA ASN A 75 -10.58 22.49 -7.61
C ASN A 75 -11.33 21.65 -8.66
N GLY A 76 -12.10 20.65 -8.20
CA GLY A 76 -12.85 19.74 -9.07
C GLY A 76 -12.02 18.66 -9.78
N ASN A 77 -10.70 18.63 -9.59
CA ASN A 77 -9.83 17.54 -10.03
C ASN A 77 -9.61 16.56 -8.90
N LYS A 78 -9.43 15.29 -9.25
CA LYS A 78 -9.14 14.21 -8.31
C LYS A 78 -7.81 13.58 -8.65
N TYR A 79 -6.99 13.33 -7.63
CA TYR A 79 -5.69 12.73 -7.76
C TYR A 79 -5.55 11.58 -6.77
N LEU A 80 -4.98 10.49 -7.23
CA LEU A 80 -4.39 9.49 -6.36
C LEU A 80 -2.89 9.72 -6.43
N VAL A 81 -2.32 10.17 -5.31
CA VAL A 81 -0.90 10.47 -5.19
C VAL A 81 -0.23 9.28 -4.52
N MET A 82 0.74 8.68 -5.20
CA MET A 82 1.57 7.59 -4.72
C MET A 82 2.92 8.13 -4.27
N ASN A 83 3.39 7.66 -3.12
CA ASN A 83 4.73 7.93 -2.67
C ASN A 83 5.72 6.92 -3.27
N SER A 84 6.42 7.34 -4.33
CA SER A 84 7.32 6.46 -5.08
C SER A 84 8.67 6.19 -4.41
N SER A 85 8.96 6.83 -3.26
CA SER A 85 10.12 6.53 -2.42
C SER A 85 9.92 5.30 -1.53
N MET A 86 8.69 4.85 -1.36
CA MET A 86 8.41 3.62 -0.62
C MET A 86 8.55 2.40 -1.53
N SER A 87 8.83 1.25 -0.92
CA SER A 87 8.93 -0.02 -1.63
C SER A 87 7.65 -0.35 -2.41
N LEU A 88 7.81 -1.15 -3.47
CA LEU A 88 6.70 -1.66 -4.27
C LEU A 88 5.63 -2.35 -3.41
N ALA A 89 6.06 -3.15 -2.42
CA ALA A 89 5.18 -3.80 -1.45
C ALA A 89 4.33 -2.80 -0.65
N ASN A 90 4.94 -1.72 -0.17
CA ASN A 90 4.24 -0.64 0.52
C ASN A 90 3.25 0.09 -0.41
N ASN A 91 3.67 0.40 -1.65
CA ASN A 91 2.82 1.04 -2.65
C ASN A 91 1.61 0.17 -3.02
N ASN A 92 1.81 -1.14 -3.16
CA ASN A 92 0.74 -2.10 -3.46
C ASN A 92 -0.29 -2.18 -2.32
N PHE A 93 0.17 -2.23 -1.07
CA PHE A 93 -0.72 -2.21 0.08
C PHE A 93 -1.45 -0.88 0.21
N ALA A 94 -0.74 0.24 0.05
CA ALA A 94 -1.32 1.58 0.12
C ALA A 94 -2.40 1.80 -0.95
N VAL A 95 -2.17 1.36 -2.19
CA VAL A 95 -3.21 1.49 -3.23
C VAL A 95 -4.42 0.59 -2.97
N ALA A 96 -4.21 -0.61 -2.40
CA ALA A 96 -5.30 -1.49 -1.99
C ALA A 96 -6.14 -0.89 -0.85
N HIS A 97 -5.48 -0.18 0.07
CA HIS A 97 -6.11 0.62 1.12
C HIS A 97 -6.95 1.75 0.51
N GLU A 98 -6.42 2.52 -0.44
CA GLU A 98 -7.16 3.62 -1.09
C GLU A 98 -8.42 3.15 -1.85
N LEU A 99 -8.43 1.91 -2.37
CA LEU A 99 -9.63 1.33 -2.98
C LEU A 99 -10.81 1.22 -2.01
N TYR A 100 -10.55 1.04 -0.71
CA TYR A 100 -11.60 1.06 0.31
C TYR A 100 -12.30 2.42 0.36
N HIS A 101 -11.54 3.50 0.48
CA HIS A 101 -12.08 4.85 0.55
C HIS A 101 -12.86 5.19 -0.74
N LEU A 102 -12.33 4.79 -1.89
CA LEU A 102 -12.98 5.03 -3.18
C LEU A 102 -14.33 4.28 -3.31
N ILE A 103 -14.32 2.97 -3.07
CA ILE A 103 -15.44 2.08 -3.44
C ILE A 103 -16.45 1.94 -2.29
N ILE A 104 -15.97 1.86 -1.05
CA ILE A 104 -16.78 1.49 0.11
C ILE A 104 -17.28 2.71 0.84
N GLN A 105 -16.39 3.63 1.22
CA GLN A 105 -16.81 4.86 1.87
C GLN A 105 -17.42 5.85 0.87
N ASN A 106 -17.01 5.77 -0.39
CA ASN A 106 -17.48 6.67 -1.44
C ASN A 106 -17.23 8.14 -1.04
N THR A 107 -16.05 8.41 -0.48
CA THR A 107 -15.54 9.75 -0.10
C THR A 107 -15.26 10.58 -1.34
N LYS A 108 -16.32 10.93 -2.08
CA LYS A 108 -16.20 11.59 -3.39
C LYS A 108 -15.62 13.01 -3.31
N ASN A 109 -15.55 13.61 -2.12
CA ASN A 109 -15.25 15.03 -1.90
C ASN A 109 -14.41 15.35 -0.64
N GLU A 110 -13.93 14.37 0.13
CA GLU A 110 -13.13 14.64 1.34
C GLU A 110 -11.64 14.46 1.02
N ASN A 111 -10.81 15.42 1.43
CA ASN A 111 -9.37 15.39 1.16
C ASN A 111 -8.69 14.40 2.11
N GLY A 112 -8.25 13.24 1.59
CA GLY A 112 -7.53 12.22 2.36
C GLY A 112 -6.30 12.78 3.06
N ALA A 113 -5.63 13.78 2.47
CA ALA A 113 -4.50 14.50 3.08
C ALA A 113 -4.81 15.13 4.46
N GLU A 114 -6.05 15.56 4.72
CA GLU A 114 -6.47 16.09 6.03
C GLU A 114 -6.72 14.98 7.06
N PHE A 115 -7.05 13.75 6.62
CA PHE A 115 -7.21 12.59 7.49
C PHE A 115 -5.86 12.04 8.00
N TYR A 116 -4.81 12.04 7.17
CA TYR A 116 -3.46 11.65 7.61
C TYR A 116 -2.90 12.54 8.73
N LEU A 117 -3.40 13.78 8.87
CA LEU A 117 -2.93 14.74 9.87
C LEU A 117 -3.65 14.64 11.22
N ASN A 118 -4.77 13.91 11.32
CA ASN A 118 -5.59 13.83 12.53
C ASN A 118 -5.85 12.37 12.96
N ASN A 119 -4.99 11.84 13.84
CA ASN A 119 -5.16 10.57 14.56
C ASN A 119 -5.54 9.34 13.70
N TYR A 120 -4.73 9.08 12.67
CA TYR A 120 -4.82 7.95 11.74
C TYR A 120 -5.00 6.57 12.42
N GLU A 121 -4.39 6.35 13.59
CA GLU A 121 -4.25 5.00 14.16
C GLU A 121 -5.44 4.51 15.00
N GLU A 122 -6.33 5.41 15.46
CA GLU A 122 -7.55 5.06 16.23
C GLU A 122 -8.84 5.30 15.43
N ASN A 123 -8.73 5.67 14.16
CA ASN A 123 -9.88 5.84 13.29
C ASN A 123 -10.38 4.46 12.81
N ASP A 124 -11.60 4.10 13.20
CA ASP A 124 -12.28 2.85 12.81
C ASP A 124 -12.27 2.65 11.29
N ASP A 125 -12.39 3.74 10.55
CA ASP A 125 -12.38 3.74 9.09
C ASP A 125 -11.02 3.33 8.49
N GLU A 126 -9.92 3.83 9.05
CA GLU A 126 -8.56 3.46 8.63
C GLU A 126 -8.21 2.02 9.01
N MET A 127 -8.71 1.56 10.16
CA MET A 127 -8.59 0.15 10.55
C MET A 127 -9.37 -0.77 9.60
N MET A 128 -10.57 -0.37 9.21
CA MET A 128 -11.37 -1.11 8.23
C MET A 128 -10.70 -1.11 6.85
N ALA A 129 -10.13 0.02 6.42
CA ALA A 129 -9.38 0.12 5.16
C ALA A 129 -8.16 -0.82 5.14
N ASN A 130 -7.39 -0.86 6.23
CA ASN A 130 -6.26 -1.78 6.39
C ASN A 130 -6.69 -3.26 6.39
N ALA A 131 -7.76 -3.59 7.11
CA ALA A 131 -8.29 -4.95 7.14
C ALA A 131 -8.84 -5.38 5.77
N PHE A 132 -9.52 -4.47 5.07
CA PHE A 132 -10.00 -4.66 3.71
C PHE A 132 -8.85 -4.90 2.73
N ALA A 133 -7.81 -4.06 2.75
CA ALA A 133 -6.63 -4.19 1.89
C ALA A 133 -5.96 -5.56 2.05
N GLY A 134 -5.71 -5.97 3.30
CA GLY A 134 -5.17 -7.29 3.60
C GLY A 134 -6.05 -8.43 3.07
N ALA A 135 -7.38 -8.31 3.20
CA ALA A 135 -8.31 -9.35 2.76
C ALA A 135 -8.44 -9.46 1.23
N ILE A 136 -8.38 -8.35 0.47
CA ILE A 136 -8.47 -8.40 -0.99
C ILE A 136 -7.15 -8.78 -1.67
N MET A 137 -6.02 -8.39 -1.07
CA MET A 137 -4.69 -8.78 -1.56
C MET A 137 -4.40 -10.26 -1.27
N MET A 138 -4.87 -10.76 -0.13
CA MET A 138 -4.65 -12.13 0.32
C MET A 138 -6.00 -12.85 0.58
N PRO A 139 -6.75 -13.23 -0.46
CA PRO A 139 -8.01 -13.97 -0.30
C PRO A 139 -7.86 -15.20 0.60
N ALA A 140 -8.80 -15.42 1.50
CA ALA A 140 -8.62 -16.37 2.61
C ALA A 140 -8.33 -17.81 2.16
N GLU A 141 -9.11 -18.32 1.20
CA GLU A 141 -8.94 -19.68 0.68
C GLU A 141 -7.59 -19.85 -0.04
N ASP A 142 -7.20 -18.87 -0.86
CA ASP A 142 -5.91 -18.87 -1.56
C ASP A 142 -4.75 -18.79 -0.57
N PHE A 143 -4.83 -17.90 0.43
CA PHE A 143 -3.81 -17.74 1.46
C PHE A 143 -3.56 -19.02 2.26
N ILE A 144 -4.63 -19.66 2.73
CA ILE A 144 -4.54 -20.91 3.49
C ILE A 144 -3.96 -22.03 2.61
N SER A 145 -4.43 -22.15 1.36
CA SER A 145 -3.97 -23.17 0.42
C SER A 145 -2.48 -22.98 0.07
N THR A 146 -2.08 -21.77 -0.31
CA THR A 146 -0.69 -21.43 -0.65
C THR A 146 0.24 -21.64 0.54
N ALA A 147 -0.15 -21.22 1.74
CA ALA A 147 0.63 -21.47 2.96
C ALA A 147 0.73 -22.97 3.31
N SER A 148 -0.29 -23.78 2.99
CA SER A 148 -0.19 -25.25 3.11
C SER A 148 0.80 -25.83 2.12
N MET A 149 0.73 -25.42 0.85
CA MET A 149 1.63 -25.90 -0.20
C MET A 149 3.11 -25.59 0.12
N LEU A 150 3.39 -24.39 0.64
CA LEU A 150 4.75 -24.02 1.05
C LEU A 150 5.28 -24.93 2.17
N ARG A 151 4.44 -25.26 3.16
CA ARG A 151 4.83 -26.18 4.24
C ARG A 151 5.08 -27.59 3.74
N ASP A 152 4.26 -28.09 2.81
CA ASP A 152 4.44 -29.41 2.21
C ASP A 152 5.78 -29.51 1.45
N VAL A 153 6.19 -28.43 0.76
CA VAL A 153 7.49 -28.35 0.08
C VAL A 153 8.64 -28.31 1.08
N ASN A 154 8.51 -27.51 2.16
CA ASN A 154 9.54 -27.40 3.18
C ASN A 154 9.75 -28.73 3.93
N ASP A 155 8.67 -29.46 4.23
CA ASP A 155 8.73 -30.79 4.85
C ASP A 155 9.41 -31.85 3.96
N ALA A 156 9.37 -31.66 2.63
CA ALA A 156 10.06 -32.51 1.67
C ALA A 156 11.54 -32.14 1.45
N SER A 157 11.96 -30.95 1.90
CA SER A 157 13.35 -30.47 1.86
C SER A 157 14.09 -30.76 3.17
N GLU A 158 15.42 -30.63 3.22
CA GLU A 158 16.16 -30.71 4.48
C GLU A 158 15.61 -29.64 5.44
N ARG A 159 14.87 -30.07 6.47
CA ARG A 159 14.29 -29.17 7.47
C ARG A 159 15.40 -28.27 8.03
N MET A 160 15.12 -26.97 8.07
CA MET A 160 15.97 -26.06 8.82
C MET A 160 15.90 -26.39 10.31
N ASP A 161 17.05 -26.35 10.97
CA ASP A 161 17.12 -26.59 12.42
C ASP A 161 16.46 -25.46 13.24
N ASP A 162 16.24 -24.28 12.63
CA ASP A 162 15.62 -23.11 13.27
C ASP A 162 14.17 -22.89 12.79
N TYR A 163 13.23 -23.27 13.67
CA TYR A 163 11.80 -23.10 13.48
C TYR A 163 11.38 -21.64 13.20
N TYR A 164 11.96 -20.65 13.89
CA TYR A 164 11.53 -19.25 13.71
C TYR A 164 12.00 -18.69 12.38
N LEU A 165 13.23 -19.06 11.97
CA LEU A 165 13.75 -18.66 10.66
C LEU A 165 12.98 -19.34 9.51
N GLU A 166 12.56 -20.60 9.68
CA GLU A 166 11.70 -21.29 8.71
C GLU A 166 10.37 -20.53 8.54
N LYS A 167 9.73 -20.13 9.65
CA LYS A 167 8.49 -19.35 9.61
C LYS A 167 8.69 -17.94 9.03
N MET A 168 9.86 -17.34 9.23
CA MET A 168 10.21 -16.09 8.55
C MET A 168 10.28 -16.28 7.04
N LEU A 169 10.94 -17.33 6.56
CA LEU A 169 11.02 -17.63 5.12
C LEU A 169 9.64 -17.89 4.51
N GLU A 170 8.73 -18.55 5.23
CA GLU A 170 7.33 -18.68 4.82
C GLU A 170 6.68 -17.30 4.63
N VAL A 171 6.83 -16.39 5.59
CA VAL A 171 6.32 -15.02 5.48
C VAL A 171 6.92 -14.27 4.29
N LEU A 172 8.24 -14.33 4.09
CA LEU A 172 8.90 -13.64 2.97
C LEU A 172 8.46 -14.21 1.61
N THR A 173 8.24 -15.52 1.52
CA THR A 173 7.76 -16.17 0.30
C THR A 173 6.31 -15.77 0.00
N LEU A 174 5.45 -15.71 1.02
CA LEU A 174 4.08 -15.22 0.86
C LEU A 174 4.05 -13.72 0.53
N MET A 175 4.96 -12.95 1.09
CA MET A 175 5.15 -11.53 0.79
C MET A 175 5.47 -11.33 -0.68
N GLU A 176 6.38 -12.14 -1.23
CA GLU A 176 6.71 -12.17 -2.65
C GLU A 176 5.54 -12.60 -3.53
N TYR A 177 4.79 -13.63 -3.11
CA TYR A 177 3.65 -14.16 -3.87
C TYR A 177 2.49 -13.15 -3.95
N TYR A 178 2.12 -12.53 -2.83
CA TYR A 178 1.02 -11.56 -2.74
C TYR A 178 1.44 -10.11 -3.01
N LYS A 179 2.75 -9.87 -3.22
CA LYS A 179 3.31 -8.56 -3.54
C LYS A 179 2.92 -7.47 -2.53
N THR A 180 2.96 -7.80 -1.24
CA THR A 180 2.49 -6.93 -0.13
C THR A 180 3.55 -6.79 0.96
N THR A 181 3.26 -6.09 2.05
CA THR A 181 4.22 -5.83 3.14
C THR A 181 4.34 -7.01 4.11
N TYR A 182 5.51 -7.14 4.75
CA TYR A 182 5.79 -8.17 5.75
C TYR A 182 4.72 -8.25 6.84
N MET A 183 4.40 -7.14 7.51
CA MET A 183 3.40 -7.15 8.59
C MET A 183 2.00 -7.51 8.11
N SER A 184 1.62 -7.14 6.87
CA SER A 184 0.31 -7.52 6.34
C SER A 184 0.18 -9.05 6.23
N VAL A 185 1.25 -9.74 5.79
CA VAL A 185 1.29 -11.21 5.73
C VAL A 185 1.27 -11.83 7.12
N VAL A 186 2.07 -11.30 8.06
CA VAL A 186 2.08 -11.78 9.45
C VAL A 186 0.68 -11.66 10.05
N ILE A 187 0.05 -10.48 9.96
CA ILE A 187 -1.32 -10.26 10.45
C ILE A 187 -2.29 -11.25 9.81
N ARG A 188 -2.23 -11.41 8.48
CA ARG A 188 -3.12 -12.33 7.74
C ARG A 188 -2.94 -13.79 8.16
N ALA A 189 -1.71 -14.21 8.44
CA ALA A 189 -1.43 -15.57 8.90
C ALA A 189 -2.04 -15.87 10.28
N TYR A 190 -1.99 -14.92 11.23
CA TYR A 190 -2.65 -15.07 12.53
C TYR A 190 -4.16 -14.83 12.48
N GLU A 191 -4.63 -14.01 11.54
CA GLU A 191 -6.06 -13.82 11.27
C GLU A 191 -6.71 -15.14 10.87
N LEU A 192 -6.12 -15.82 9.88
CA LEU A 192 -6.66 -17.04 9.26
C LEU A 192 -6.25 -18.34 9.98
N GLY A 193 -5.47 -18.24 11.06
CA GLY A 193 -5.03 -19.41 11.83
C GLY A 193 -3.98 -20.27 11.12
N VAL A 194 -3.24 -19.70 10.17
CA VAL A 194 -2.03 -20.33 9.60
C VAL A 194 -0.94 -20.40 10.66
N PHE A 195 -0.80 -19.36 11.47
CA PHE A 195 0.04 -19.36 12.67
C PHE A 195 -0.82 -19.36 13.94
N ASP A 196 -0.34 -20.05 14.98
CA ASP A 196 -1.05 -20.18 16.25
C ASP A 196 -0.88 -18.92 17.11
N ARG A 197 -2.00 -18.26 17.44
CA ARG A 197 -2.02 -17.09 18.34
C ARG A 197 -1.50 -17.40 19.75
N GLY A 198 -1.43 -18.68 20.13
CA GLY A 198 -0.83 -19.13 21.38
C GLY A 198 0.71 -19.12 21.39
N ASP A 199 1.36 -19.08 20.22
CA ASP A 199 2.82 -19.06 20.11
C ASP A 199 3.36 -17.63 20.29
N SER A 200 3.42 -17.18 21.55
CA SER A 200 3.88 -15.83 21.87
C SER A 200 5.31 -15.55 21.41
N LYS A 201 6.17 -16.57 21.36
CA LYS A 201 7.57 -16.40 20.97
C LYS A 201 7.69 -16.14 19.47
N LEU A 202 6.88 -16.82 18.67
CA LEU A 202 6.82 -16.56 17.23
C LEU A 202 6.27 -15.16 16.94
N ILE A 203 5.27 -14.70 17.71
CA ILE A 203 4.79 -13.31 17.63
C ILE A 203 5.92 -12.33 17.93
N ASP A 204 6.59 -12.49 19.07
CA ASP A 204 7.69 -11.59 19.48
C ASP A 204 8.81 -11.59 18.42
N PHE A 205 9.18 -12.76 17.91
CA PHE A 205 10.17 -12.90 16.84
C PHE A 205 9.79 -12.10 15.59
N PHE A 206 8.55 -12.21 15.08
CA PHE A 206 8.13 -11.46 13.90
C PHE A 206 8.09 -9.95 14.14
N LEU A 207 7.69 -9.51 15.33
CA LEU A 207 7.65 -8.08 15.65
C LEU A 207 9.06 -7.48 15.75
N GLU A 208 10.03 -8.24 16.26
CA GLU A 208 11.45 -7.86 16.33
C GLU A 208 12.12 -7.83 14.94
N HIS A 209 11.68 -8.67 14.00
CA HIS A 209 12.27 -8.81 12.66
C HIS A 209 11.47 -8.11 11.56
N ASN A 210 10.89 -6.95 11.87
CA ASN A 210 10.11 -6.13 10.93
C ASN A 210 10.83 -4.84 10.48
N ASP A 211 12.15 -4.80 10.50
CA ASP A 211 12.90 -3.66 9.96
C ASP A 211 12.97 -3.74 8.43
N GLU A 212 12.45 -2.75 7.71
CA GLU A 212 12.34 -2.77 6.25
C GLU A 212 13.71 -2.85 5.56
N LYS A 213 14.76 -2.21 6.11
CA LYS A 213 16.10 -2.26 5.52
C LYS A 213 16.70 -3.66 5.66
N VAL A 214 16.57 -4.26 6.85
CA VAL A 214 17.02 -5.64 7.09
C VAL A 214 16.25 -6.61 6.20
N LEU A 215 14.93 -6.47 6.10
CA LEU A 215 14.10 -7.30 5.23
C LEU A 215 14.52 -7.16 3.76
N MET A 216 14.85 -5.95 3.29
CA MET A 216 15.34 -5.71 1.94
C MET A 216 16.68 -6.44 1.69
N GLU A 217 17.61 -6.40 2.64
CA GLU A 217 18.89 -7.14 2.53
C GLU A 217 18.67 -8.65 2.45
N ILE A 218 17.74 -9.19 3.25
CA ILE A 218 17.38 -10.61 3.21
C ILE A 218 16.74 -10.95 1.85
N PHE A 219 15.81 -10.13 1.36
CA PHE A 219 15.16 -10.30 0.05
C PHE A 219 16.18 -10.34 -1.09
N LYS A 220 17.17 -9.45 -1.08
CA LYS A 220 18.28 -9.44 -2.06
C LYS A 220 19.07 -10.75 -2.04
N GLY A 221 19.32 -11.29 -0.84
CA GLY A 221 19.94 -12.62 -0.68
C GLY A 221 19.08 -13.79 -1.19
N LEU A 222 17.76 -13.60 -1.32
CA LEU A 222 16.80 -14.60 -1.76
C LEU A 222 16.38 -14.46 -3.23
N GLU A 223 16.86 -13.45 -3.96
CA GLU A 223 16.50 -13.19 -5.37
C GLU A 223 16.62 -14.44 -6.27
N SER A 224 17.70 -15.20 -6.11
CA SER A 224 17.92 -16.45 -6.87
C SER A 224 16.88 -17.55 -6.61
N LYS A 225 16.18 -17.49 -5.48
CA LYS A 225 15.11 -18.42 -5.08
C LYS A 225 13.71 -17.89 -5.39
N LEU A 226 13.54 -16.56 -5.35
CA LEU A 226 12.24 -15.89 -5.48
C LEU A 226 11.92 -15.46 -6.93
N GLY A 227 12.94 -15.26 -7.78
CA GLY A 227 12.81 -15.27 -9.25
C GLY A 227 12.27 -14.00 -9.92
N THR A 228 12.27 -12.84 -9.27
CA THR A 228 11.51 -11.65 -9.68
C THR A 228 12.20 -10.33 -9.31
N GLU A 229 11.76 -9.24 -9.95
CA GLU A 229 12.08 -7.86 -9.58
C GLU A 229 11.65 -7.58 -8.13
N SER A 230 12.56 -7.03 -7.33
CA SER A 230 12.41 -6.94 -5.87
C SER A 230 11.22 -6.07 -5.48
N ILE A 231 10.24 -6.65 -4.78
CA ILE A 231 9.11 -5.90 -4.21
C ILE A 231 9.52 -4.95 -3.08
N MET A 232 10.77 -5.02 -2.65
CA MET A 232 11.34 -4.18 -1.59
C MET A 232 11.99 -2.91 -2.13
N GLU A 233 12.10 -2.75 -3.44
CA GLU A 233 12.72 -1.57 -4.05
C GLU A 233 11.68 -0.49 -4.36
N ALA A 234 12.11 0.76 -4.16
CA ALA A 234 11.36 1.95 -4.52
C ALA A 234 11.58 2.30 -5.99
N THR A 235 10.58 2.91 -6.63
CA THR A 235 10.65 3.25 -8.06
C THR A 235 11.21 4.64 -8.31
N TYR A 236 11.05 5.55 -7.34
CA TYR A 236 11.39 6.97 -7.46
C TYR A 236 10.79 7.66 -8.70
N GLU A 237 9.69 7.13 -9.24
CA GLU A 237 8.93 7.77 -10.33
C GLU A 237 8.45 9.15 -9.89
N ASP A 238 8.56 10.13 -10.78
CA ASP A 238 8.31 11.54 -10.45
C ASP A 238 7.55 12.24 -11.58
N ASP A 239 6.24 12.38 -11.38
CA ASP A 239 5.31 12.98 -12.33
C ASP A 239 5.22 14.50 -12.19
N PHE A 240 5.96 15.13 -11.26
CA PHE A 240 5.86 16.57 -11.01
C PHE A 240 6.23 17.40 -12.24
N GLY A 241 7.25 17.00 -13.00
CA GLY A 241 7.67 17.72 -14.21
C GLY A 241 6.55 17.83 -15.24
N SER A 242 5.87 16.73 -15.51
CA SER A 242 4.72 16.67 -16.42
C SER A 242 3.55 17.50 -15.89
N LEU A 243 3.24 17.39 -14.59
CA LEU A 243 2.20 18.17 -13.93
C LEU A 243 2.45 19.68 -14.03
N LEU A 244 3.70 20.10 -13.86
CA LEU A 244 4.14 21.48 -13.94
C LEU A 244 4.05 22.02 -15.38
N GLU A 245 4.41 21.22 -16.37
CA GLU A 245 4.28 21.59 -17.78
C GLU A 245 2.80 21.80 -18.18
N ASP A 246 1.92 20.90 -17.77
CA ASP A 246 0.48 21.03 -17.99
C ASP A 246 -0.09 22.29 -17.33
N ALA A 247 0.32 22.58 -16.08
CA ALA A 247 -0.09 23.78 -15.37
C ALA A 247 0.41 25.06 -16.08
N LYS A 248 1.66 25.07 -16.55
CA LYS A 248 2.22 26.19 -17.33
C LYS A 248 1.43 26.40 -18.62
N LYS A 249 1.14 25.33 -19.36
CA LYS A 249 0.35 25.40 -20.61
C LYS A 249 -1.05 25.96 -20.38
N GLN A 250 -1.78 25.43 -19.39
CA GLN A 250 -3.12 25.91 -19.05
C GLN A 250 -3.10 27.36 -18.57
N GLY A 251 -2.12 27.72 -17.75
CA GLY A 251 -1.93 29.10 -17.28
C GLY A 251 -1.71 30.09 -18.43
N GLN A 252 -0.91 29.70 -19.44
CA GLN A 252 -0.68 30.52 -20.64
C GLN A 252 -1.97 30.70 -21.47
N GLU A 253 -2.86 29.71 -21.51
CA GLU A 253 -4.16 29.85 -22.16
C GLU A 253 -5.06 30.85 -21.39
N TYR A 254 -5.08 30.78 -20.06
CA TYR A 254 -5.84 31.72 -19.23
C TYR A 254 -5.30 33.15 -19.27
N LEU A 255 -3.98 33.31 -19.38
CA LEU A 255 -3.34 34.60 -19.60
C LEU A 255 -3.81 35.24 -20.91
N LYS A 256 -3.83 34.47 -22.02
CA LYS A 256 -4.31 34.94 -23.33
C LYS A 256 -5.79 35.33 -23.32
N LEU A 257 -6.60 34.68 -22.47
CA LEU A 257 -8.01 35.00 -22.29
C LEU A 257 -8.26 36.16 -21.32
N GLY A 258 -7.21 36.72 -20.70
CA GLY A 258 -7.32 37.79 -19.71
C GLY A 258 -7.97 37.35 -18.39
N LEU A 259 -7.94 36.05 -18.08
CA LEU A 259 -8.52 35.48 -16.85
C LEU A 259 -7.58 35.59 -15.65
N ILE A 260 -6.27 35.68 -15.92
CA ILE A 260 -5.20 35.86 -14.93
C ILE A 260 -4.16 36.84 -15.46
N THR A 261 -3.33 37.39 -14.58
CA THR A 261 -2.17 38.21 -14.94
C THR A 261 -0.89 37.36 -15.07
N GLU A 262 0.19 37.95 -15.59
CA GLU A 262 1.51 37.30 -15.59
C GLU A 262 2.02 37.05 -14.16
N GLU A 263 1.81 38.02 -13.26
CA GLU A 263 2.16 37.90 -11.84
C GLU A 263 1.37 36.75 -11.16
N ASP A 264 0.08 36.60 -11.47
CA ASP A 264 -0.73 35.48 -10.96
C ASP A 264 -0.20 34.11 -11.42
N LEU A 265 0.20 34.02 -12.69
CA LEU A 265 0.76 32.79 -13.25
C LEU A 265 2.09 32.45 -12.57
N GLU A 266 3.01 33.41 -12.48
CA GLU A 266 4.29 33.24 -11.82
C GLU A 266 4.13 32.83 -10.35
N TYR A 267 3.25 33.51 -9.60
CA TYR A 267 2.95 33.17 -8.21
C TYR A 267 2.48 31.72 -8.05
N ARG A 268 1.58 31.25 -8.94
CA ARG A 268 1.05 29.89 -8.90
C ARG A 268 2.10 28.84 -9.24
N ILE A 269 2.91 29.08 -10.27
CA ILE A 269 4.01 28.18 -10.66
C ILE A 269 5.05 28.06 -9.54
N ASN A 270 5.48 29.20 -8.99
CA ASN A 270 6.40 29.22 -7.85
C ASN A 270 5.80 28.51 -6.64
N GLY A 271 4.50 28.67 -6.39
CA GLY A 271 3.78 27.96 -5.35
C GLY A 271 3.82 26.44 -5.52
N MET A 272 3.62 25.93 -6.74
CA MET A 272 3.71 24.50 -7.04
C MET A 272 5.12 23.96 -6.81
N GLU A 273 6.15 24.66 -7.33
CA GLU A 273 7.55 24.28 -7.17
C GLU A 273 7.95 24.26 -5.68
N ASN A 274 7.59 25.29 -4.91
CA ASN A 274 7.86 25.34 -3.46
C ASN A 274 7.14 24.22 -2.69
N ALA A 275 5.89 23.93 -3.02
CA ALA A 275 5.13 22.85 -2.38
C ALA A 275 5.81 21.50 -2.65
N TYR A 276 6.21 21.25 -3.89
CA TYR A 276 6.91 20.04 -4.28
C TYR A 276 8.26 19.89 -3.57
N GLU A 277 9.10 20.93 -3.54
CA GLU A 277 10.39 20.90 -2.83
C GLU A 277 10.24 20.64 -1.31
N SER A 278 9.12 21.08 -0.73
CA SER A 278 8.83 20.81 0.68
C SER A 278 8.63 19.32 0.96
N ILE A 279 8.00 18.59 0.03
CA ILE A 279 7.62 17.18 0.20
C ILE A 279 8.58 16.19 -0.47
N LYS A 280 9.28 16.57 -1.55
CA LYS A 280 10.08 15.66 -2.38
C LYS A 280 11.28 15.12 -1.63
N GLU A 281 11.50 13.81 -1.62
CA GLU A 281 12.70 13.22 -1.06
C GLU A 281 13.97 13.86 -1.65
N GLY A 282 14.83 14.36 -0.76
CA GLY A 282 16.09 14.96 -1.19
C GLY A 282 16.98 13.85 -1.71
N MET A 283 17.42 13.93 -2.98
CA MET A 283 18.31 12.94 -3.59
C MET A 283 19.48 12.63 -2.65
N HIS A 284 19.42 11.48 -1.97
CA HIS A 284 20.58 10.92 -1.32
C HIS A 284 21.46 10.42 -2.44
N GLY A 285 22.53 11.18 -2.72
CA GLY A 285 23.56 10.78 -3.67
C GLY A 285 24.07 9.40 -3.26
N GLY A 286 23.70 8.39 -4.05
CA GLY A 286 24.29 7.07 -3.95
C GLY A 286 25.76 7.16 -4.34
N HIS A 287 26.63 7.03 -3.34
CA HIS A 287 28.03 6.66 -3.48
C HIS A 287 28.34 5.56 -2.49
#